data_AF-A0A1L8I919-F1
#
_entry.id   AF-A0A1L8I919-F1
#
_cell.length_a   1.000
_cell.length_b   1.000
_cell.length_c   1.000
_cell.angle_alpha   90.00
_cell.angle_beta   90.00
_cell.angle_gamma   90.00
#
_symmetry.space_group_name_H-M   'P 1'
#
loop_
_entity.id
_entity.type
_entity.pdbx_description
1 polymer ?
#
loop_
_entity_poly.entity_id
_entity_poly.type
_entity_poly.pdbx_seq_one_letter_code
_entity_poly.pdbx_strand_id
1 'polypeptide(L)'
;MPLPLNEVKQWLRVDHDDEDTILQSMIAAAEEYLRSALPSWIDPAKNPPAKILALSIIADMYENRDTIADVRYAAQLAGYRQTVQSLIAQLKYAYPHVETTRLPEAKAGVEYSATVRATGGTPPYTWQILGGELPPGLSLDPQTGGITGIPTVAGRYTVTMEAKDMDNRTA
;
A
#
# COMPACT_ATOMS: atom_id res chain seq x y z
N MET A 1 -6.56 14.43 1.92
CA MET A 1 -6.32 15.89 2.07
C MET A 1 -4.83 16.02 2.27
N PRO A 2 -4.13 17.01 1.68
CA PRO A 2 -2.69 17.04 1.81
C PRO A 2 -2.27 17.20 3.27
N LEU A 3 -1.06 16.76 3.61
CA LEU A 3 -0.52 16.98 4.95
C LEU A 3 -0.54 18.49 5.29
N PRO A 4 -1.05 18.87 6.47
CA PRO A 4 -1.11 20.28 6.85
C PRO A 4 0.29 20.90 6.94
N LEU A 5 0.50 22.04 6.29
CA LEU A 5 1.80 22.73 6.26
C LEU A 5 2.31 23.07 7.67
N ASN A 6 1.42 23.44 8.59
CA ASN A 6 1.77 23.72 9.98
C ASN A 6 2.30 22.48 10.72
N GLU A 7 1.78 21.29 10.41
CA GLU A 7 2.27 20.04 10.98
C GLU A 7 3.68 19.70 10.46
N VAL A 8 3.93 19.98 9.17
CA VAL A 8 5.26 19.82 8.56
C VAL A 8 6.27 20.80 9.14
N LYS A 9 5.91 22.09 9.26
CA LYS A 9 6.75 23.10 9.91
C LYS A 9 7.09 22.72 11.35
N GLN A 10 6.12 22.23 12.10
CA GLN A 10 6.32 21.77 13.47
C GLN A 10 7.31 20.59 13.54
N TRP A 11 7.20 19.63 12.61
CA TRP A 11 8.12 18.49 12.51
C TRP A 11 9.55 18.93 12.21
N LEU A 12 9.71 19.83 11.22
CA LEU A 12 11.01 20.35 10.78
C LEU A 12 11.59 21.43 11.72
N ARG A 13 10.80 21.89 12.69
CA ARG A 13 11.13 23.02 13.58
C ARG A 13 11.41 24.33 12.79
N VAL A 14 10.63 24.55 11.74
CA VAL A 14 10.63 25.79 10.95
C VAL A 14 9.62 26.75 11.55
N ASP A 15 10.05 27.95 11.93
CA ASP A 15 9.24 28.97 12.63
C ASP A 15 8.95 30.21 11.77
N HIS A 16 9.31 30.17 10.49
CA HIS A 16 9.15 31.25 9.52
C HIS A 16 8.33 30.82 8.29
N ASP A 17 8.01 31.79 7.42
CA ASP A 17 7.05 31.62 6.32
C ASP A 17 7.66 31.77 4.90
N ASP A 18 8.92 32.22 4.79
CA ASP A 18 9.62 32.41 3.51
C ASP A 18 9.84 31.10 2.74
N GLU A 19 9.78 29.95 3.42
CA GLU A 19 9.95 28.63 2.84
C GLU A 19 8.61 27.89 2.59
N ASP A 20 7.46 28.54 2.77
CA ASP A 20 6.14 27.89 2.64
C ASP A 20 5.91 27.28 1.27
N THR A 21 6.33 27.98 0.23
CA THR A 21 6.16 27.52 -1.15
C THR A 21 7.00 26.27 -1.43
N ILE A 22 8.23 26.22 -0.91
CA ILE A 22 9.11 25.07 -1.10
C ILE A 22 8.64 23.89 -0.25
N LEU A 23 8.20 24.12 0.98
CA LEU A 23 7.62 23.09 1.84
C LEU A 23 6.34 22.51 1.25
N GLN A 24 5.46 23.32 0.66
CA GLN A 24 4.28 22.84 -0.07
C GLN A 24 4.66 21.97 -1.28
N SER A 25 5.72 22.34 -2.00
CA SER A 25 6.24 21.54 -3.11
C SER A 25 6.80 20.19 -2.64
N MET A 26 7.49 20.16 -1.50
CA MET A 26 8.00 18.93 -0.87
C MET A 26 6.85 18.04 -0.38
N ILE A 27 5.80 18.62 0.20
CA ILE A 27 4.58 17.87 0.58
C ILE A 27 3.98 17.18 -0.63
N ALA A 28 3.77 17.92 -1.73
CA ALA A 28 3.22 17.37 -2.96
C ALA A 28 4.10 16.24 -3.53
N ALA A 29 5.42 16.43 -3.53
CA ALA A 29 6.37 15.42 -4.01
C ALA A 29 6.36 14.16 -3.14
N ALA A 30 6.31 14.29 -1.81
CA ALA A 30 6.25 13.16 -0.90
C ALA A 30 4.94 12.36 -1.08
N GLU A 31 3.81 13.04 -1.26
CA GLU A 31 2.53 12.39 -1.54
C GLU A 31 2.53 11.66 -2.88
N GLU A 32 3.08 12.27 -3.94
CA GLU A 32 3.17 11.65 -5.26
C GLU A 32 4.08 10.41 -5.23
N TYR A 33 5.17 10.49 -4.46
CA TYR A 33 6.07 9.38 -4.26
C TYR A 33 5.38 8.21 -3.53
N LEU A 34 4.58 8.50 -2.49
CA LEU A 34 3.75 7.50 -1.82
C LEU A 34 2.66 6.92 -2.73
N ARG A 35 2.00 7.74 -3.56
CA ARG A 35 1.02 7.27 -4.56
C ARG A 35 1.65 6.28 -5.53
N SER A 36 2.86 6.58 -6.01
CA SER A 36 3.57 5.75 -6.96
C SER A 36 4.11 4.46 -6.35
N ALA A 37 4.47 4.50 -5.06
CA ALA A 37 5.10 3.42 -4.34
C ALA A 37 4.13 2.37 -3.77
N LEU A 38 2.89 2.77 -3.47
CA LEU A 38 1.90 1.92 -2.82
C LEU A 38 0.92 1.33 -3.85
N PRO A 39 0.51 0.06 -3.68
CA PRO A 39 -0.46 -0.57 -4.59
C PRO A 39 -1.85 0.08 -4.52
N SER A 40 -2.17 0.73 -3.41
CA SER A 40 -3.37 1.51 -3.20
C SER A 40 -3.04 2.79 -2.42
N TRP A 41 -3.79 3.87 -2.67
CA TRP A 41 -3.54 5.14 -2.01
C TRP A 41 -3.88 5.08 -0.51
N ILE A 42 -2.91 5.44 0.33
CA ILE A 42 -3.07 5.60 1.78
C ILE A 42 -2.88 7.08 2.11
N ASP A 43 -3.94 7.75 2.59
CA ASP A 43 -3.93 9.18 2.93
C ASP A 43 -3.03 9.44 4.17
N PRO A 44 -1.86 10.10 4.04
CA PRO A 44 -0.94 10.33 5.15
C PRO A 44 -1.54 11.25 6.22
N ALA A 45 -2.52 12.11 5.87
CA ALA A 45 -3.19 12.93 6.86
C ALA A 45 -4.07 12.10 7.82
N LYS A 46 -4.43 10.87 7.45
CA LYS A 46 -5.36 9.99 8.18
C LYS A 46 -4.72 8.72 8.72
N ASN A 47 -3.49 8.40 8.31
CA ASN A 47 -2.83 7.14 8.63
C ASN A 47 -1.46 7.42 9.30
N PRO A 48 -1.27 7.11 10.60
CA PRO A 48 -0.05 7.48 11.32
C PRO A 48 1.25 6.89 10.73
N PRO A 49 1.31 5.61 10.32
CA PRO A 49 2.48 5.09 9.61
C PRO A 49 2.82 5.85 8.31
N ALA A 50 1.82 6.10 7.46
CA ALA A 50 2.02 6.85 6.23
C ALA A 50 2.42 8.31 6.50
N LYS A 51 1.90 8.91 7.58
CA LYS A 51 2.29 10.26 8.04
C LYS A 51 3.78 10.33 8.37
N ILE A 52 4.27 9.42 9.21
CA ILE A 52 5.69 9.40 9.63
C ILE A 52 6.59 9.26 8.40
N LEU A 53 6.20 8.43 7.43
CA LEU A 53 6.96 8.28 6.19
C LEU A 53 6.97 9.56 5.35
N ALA A 54 5.81 10.15 5.10
CA ALA A 54 5.73 11.41 4.37
C ALA A 54 6.57 12.51 5.04
N LEU A 55 6.48 12.66 6.37
CA LEU A 55 7.29 13.61 7.13
C LEU A 55 8.79 13.29 7.05
N SER A 56 9.18 12.02 7.02
CA SER A 56 10.58 11.61 6.86
C SER A 56 11.12 11.94 5.46
N ILE A 57 10.32 11.75 4.41
CA ILE A 57 10.68 12.14 3.04
C ILE A 57 10.84 13.66 2.94
N ILE A 58 9.90 14.41 3.51
CA ILE A 58 9.95 15.88 3.49
C ILE A 58 11.16 16.37 4.28
N ALA A 59 11.47 15.79 5.44
CA ALA A 59 12.66 16.13 6.22
C ALA A 59 13.95 15.87 5.44
N ASP A 60 14.04 14.73 4.76
CA ASP A 60 15.19 14.42 3.89
C ASP A 60 15.34 15.43 2.75
N MET A 61 14.23 15.76 2.05
CA MET A 61 14.23 16.77 0.99
C MET A 61 14.64 18.16 1.50
N TYR A 62 14.22 18.51 2.72
CA TYR A 62 14.49 19.79 3.34
C TYR A 62 15.95 19.91 3.82
N GLU A 63 16.46 18.90 4.52
CA GLU A 63 17.84 18.84 5.02
C GLU A 63 18.86 18.74 3.89
N ASN A 64 18.52 18.07 2.79
CA ASN A 64 19.40 17.85 1.63
C ASN A 64 19.06 18.72 0.40
N ARG A 65 18.37 19.84 0.60
CA ARG A 65 17.91 20.71 -0.51
C ARG A 65 19.07 21.26 -1.36
N ASP A 66 20.21 21.57 -0.75
CA ASP A 66 21.39 22.11 -1.44
C ASP A 66 22.14 21.02 -2.23
N THR A 67 22.13 19.78 -1.73
CA THR A 67 22.73 18.60 -2.36
C THR A 67 21.95 18.11 -3.58
N ILE A 68 20.68 18.46 -3.71
CA ILE A 68 19.84 18.17 -4.89
C ILE A 68 20.15 19.15 -6.04
N ALA A 69 20.67 20.34 -5.75
CA ALA A 69 21.00 21.35 -6.75
C ALA A 69 22.35 21.12 -7.47
N ASP A 70 23.29 20.38 -6.85
CA ASP A 70 24.60 20.09 -7.42
C ASP A 70 24.73 18.58 -7.76
N VAL A 71 24.62 18.25 -9.05
CA VAL A 71 24.57 16.89 -9.64
C VAL A 71 25.82 16.03 -9.33
N ARG A 72 26.81 16.56 -8.60
CA ARG A 72 28.10 15.92 -8.30
C ARG A 72 28.10 14.98 -7.07
N TYR A 73 27.03 14.95 -6.26
CA TYR A 73 26.93 14.14 -5.02
C TYR A 73 26.03 12.89 -5.11
N ALA A 74 25.91 12.29 -6.30
CA ALA A 74 25.05 11.13 -6.55
C ALA A 74 25.30 9.91 -5.62
N ALA A 75 26.53 9.72 -5.13
CA ALA A 75 26.89 8.61 -4.24
C ALA A 75 26.32 8.77 -2.82
N GLN A 76 26.19 10.00 -2.34
CA GLN A 76 25.62 10.31 -1.02
C GLN A 76 24.09 10.23 -1.09
N LEU A 77 23.50 10.76 -2.16
CA LEU A 77 22.07 10.60 -2.50
C LEU A 77 21.64 9.12 -2.64
N ALA A 78 22.54 8.20 -3.02
CA ALA A 78 22.23 6.77 -3.11
C ALA A 78 21.88 6.16 -1.74
N GLY A 79 22.53 6.60 -0.66
CA GLY A 79 22.21 6.16 0.71
C GLY A 79 20.83 6.65 1.18
N TYR A 80 20.50 7.92 0.90
CA TYR A 80 19.21 8.53 1.28
C TYR A 80 18.04 8.00 0.45
N ARG A 81 18.22 7.83 -0.87
CA ARG A 81 17.25 7.09 -1.71
C ARG A 81 17.02 5.69 -1.16
N GLN A 82 18.05 5.01 -0.65
CA GLN A 82 17.89 3.67 -0.08
C GLN A 82 17.09 3.66 1.23
N THR A 83 17.26 4.67 2.09
CA THR A 83 16.43 4.82 3.30
C THR A 83 14.97 5.05 2.94
N VAL A 84 14.70 5.97 2.01
CA VAL A 84 13.35 6.27 1.54
C VAL A 84 12.70 5.05 0.83
N GLN A 85 13.46 4.32 0.01
CA GLN A 85 13.03 3.06 -0.61
C GLN A 85 12.80 1.96 0.45
N SER A 86 13.62 1.90 1.50
CA SER A 86 13.43 0.97 2.62
C SER A 86 12.16 1.28 3.38
N LEU A 87 11.86 2.57 3.62
CA LEU A 87 10.63 2.97 4.30
C LEU A 87 9.38 2.73 3.44
N ILE A 88 9.45 2.95 2.12
CA ILE A 88 8.40 2.50 1.20
C ILE A 88 8.17 1.01 1.33
N ALA A 89 9.26 0.22 1.25
CA ALA A 89 9.15 -1.23 1.29
C ALA A 89 8.49 -1.63 2.62
N GLN A 90 8.89 -1.04 3.73
CA GLN A 90 8.25 -1.25 5.03
C GLN A 90 6.75 -0.93 4.99
N LEU A 91 6.33 0.19 4.40
CA LEU A 91 4.91 0.53 4.31
C LEU A 91 4.14 -0.44 3.39
N LYS A 92 4.71 -0.79 2.23
CA LYS A 92 4.15 -1.77 1.29
C LYS A 92 3.95 -3.14 1.95
N TYR A 93 4.87 -3.54 2.82
CA TYR A 93 4.79 -4.81 3.54
C TYR A 93 4.14 -4.68 4.93
N ALA A 94 3.76 -3.50 5.40
CA ALA A 94 3.06 -3.29 6.68
C ALA A 94 1.54 -3.49 6.58
N TYR A 95 0.99 -3.48 5.37
CA TYR A 95 -0.42 -3.75 5.09
C TYR A 95 -0.55 -5.05 4.29
N PRO A 96 -1.59 -5.86 4.54
CA PRO A 96 -1.88 -6.97 3.67
C PRO A 96 -2.16 -6.47 2.24
N HIS A 97 -1.82 -7.29 1.26
CA HIS A 97 -1.97 -7.04 -0.16
C HIS A 97 -2.36 -8.36 -0.84
N VAL A 98 -3.50 -8.38 -1.53
CA VAL A 98 -3.95 -9.56 -2.29
C VAL A 98 -3.14 -9.69 -3.58
N GLU A 99 -2.36 -10.75 -3.70
CA GLU A 99 -1.54 -11.02 -4.90
C GLU A 99 -2.35 -11.66 -6.02
N THR A 100 -3.45 -12.34 -5.65
CA THR A 100 -4.25 -13.12 -6.60
C THR A 100 -5.22 -12.21 -7.34
N THR A 101 -4.86 -11.82 -8.56
CA THR A 101 -5.69 -10.95 -9.42
C THR A 101 -6.58 -11.73 -10.38
N ARG A 102 -6.33 -13.04 -10.55
CA ARG A 102 -7.13 -13.94 -11.39
C ARG A 102 -7.07 -15.36 -10.84
N LEU A 103 -8.20 -16.05 -10.92
CA LEU A 103 -8.32 -17.46 -10.59
C LEU A 103 -8.30 -18.30 -11.88
N PRO A 104 -7.79 -19.55 -11.84
CA PRO A 104 -7.92 -20.49 -12.94
C PRO A 104 -9.39 -20.67 -13.36
N GLU A 105 -9.62 -20.96 -14.65
CA GLU A 105 -10.96 -21.24 -15.12
C GLU A 105 -11.49 -22.56 -14.51
N ALA A 106 -12.70 -22.51 -13.96
CA ALA A 106 -13.40 -23.69 -13.46
C ALA A 106 -14.27 -24.30 -14.57
N LYS A 107 -14.42 -25.64 -14.57
CA LYS A 107 -15.27 -26.37 -15.52
C LYS A 107 -16.47 -26.95 -14.80
N ALA A 108 -17.68 -26.74 -15.33
CA ALA A 108 -18.91 -27.27 -14.74
C ALA A 108 -18.83 -28.81 -14.60
N GLY A 109 -19.19 -29.32 -13.43
CA GLY A 109 -19.15 -30.75 -13.11
C GLY A 109 -17.76 -31.33 -12.81
N VAL A 110 -16.70 -30.51 -12.83
CA VAL A 110 -15.33 -30.94 -12.54
C VAL A 110 -14.89 -30.36 -11.20
N GLU A 111 -14.20 -31.16 -10.39
CA GLU A 111 -13.61 -30.68 -9.14
C GLU A 111 -12.68 -29.50 -9.39
N TYR A 112 -12.85 -28.46 -8.58
CA TYR A 112 -12.08 -27.24 -8.64
C TYR A 112 -11.39 -27.00 -7.30
N SER A 113 -10.13 -26.59 -7.37
CA SER A 113 -9.33 -26.18 -6.21
C SER A 113 -8.38 -25.07 -6.62
N ALA A 114 -8.56 -23.91 -6.01
CA ALA A 114 -7.64 -22.79 -6.12
C ALA A 114 -7.48 -22.12 -4.76
N THR A 115 -6.48 -21.28 -4.61
CA THR A 115 -6.22 -20.58 -3.35
C THR A 115 -5.86 -19.14 -3.66
N VAL A 116 -6.54 -18.20 -3.00
CA VAL A 116 -6.12 -16.79 -3.01
C VAL A 116 -5.00 -16.57 -2.00
N ARG A 117 -4.07 -15.69 -2.34
CA ARG A 117 -2.86 -15.39 -1.57
C ARG A 117 -2.74 -13.91 -1.28
N ALA A 118 -2.26 -13.59 -0.07
CA ALA A 118 -1.91 -12.25 0.34
C ALA A 118 -0.49 -12.21 0.91
N THR A 119 0.16 -11.06 0.79
CA THR A 119 1.46 -10.74 1.39
C THR A 119 1.38 -9.42 2.16
N GLY A 120 2.40 -9.11 2.97
CA GLY A 120 2.42 -7.91 3.82
C GLY A 120 1.48 -8.01 5.04
N GLY A 121 1.53 -7.03 5.93
CA GLY A 121 0.81 -7.08 7.21
C GLY A 121 1.29 -8.21 8.12
N THR A 122 0.46 -8.55 9.10
CA THR A 122 0.76 -9.57 10.12
C THR A 122 -0.05 -10.85 9.89
N PRO A 123 0.52 -11.94 9.36
CA PRO A 123 -0.19 -13.21 9.21
C PRO A 123 -0.60 -13.81 10.57
N PRO A 124 -1.63 -14.67 10.63
CA PRO A 124 -2.38 -15.25 9.51
C PRO A 124 -3.43 -14.28 8.94
N TYR A 125 -3.87 -14.54 7.71
CA TYR A 125 -4.92 -13.76 7.06
C TYR A 125 -6.28 -14.44 7.19
N THR A 126 -7.32 -13.62 7.31
CA THR A 126 -8.71 -14.05 7.15
C THR A 126 -9.29 -13.47 5.87
N TRP A 127 -10.09 -14.28 5.18
CA TRP A 127 -10.59 -13.99 3.84
C TRP A 127 -12.10 -13.86 3.84
N GLN A 128 -12.60 -12.88 3.09
CA GLN A 128 -14.03 -12.72 2.87
C GLN A 128 -14.35 -12.23 1.46
N ILE A 129 -15.57 -12.53 1.00
CA ILE A 129 -16.11 -12.00 -0.25
C ILE A 129 -16.86 -10.71 0.10
N LEU A 130 -16.39 -9.58 -0.42
CA LEU A 130 -17.05 -8.28 -0.23
C LEU A 130 -18.13 -8.01 -1.28
N GLY A 131 -18.04 -8.65 -2.45
CA GLY A 131 -18.99 -8.44 -3.52
C GLY A 131 -18.88 -9.50 -4.62
N GLY A 132 -19.96 -9.63 -5.38
CA GLY A 132 -20.12 -10.71 -6.35
C GLY A 132 -20.33 -12.06 -5.68
N GLU A 133 -20.31 -13.13 -6.48
CA GLU A 133 -20.60 -14.48 -6.01
C GLU A 133 -19.70 -15.49 -6.72
N LEU A 134 -19.33 -16.56 -6.00
CA LEU A 134 -18.69 -17.71 -6.60
C LEU A 134 -19.70 -18.50 -7.45
N PRO A 135 -19.25 -19.24 -8.48
CA PRO A 135 -20.09 -20.22 -9.15
C PRO A 135 -20.79 -21.15 -8.15
N PRO A 136 -22.09 -21.46 -8.33
CA PRO A 136 -22.81 -22.37 -7.45
C PRO A 136 -22.08 -23.71 -7.32
N GLY A 137 -21.88 -24.16 -6.08
CA GLY A 137 -21.12 -25.38 -5.77
C GLY A 137 -19.64 -25.16 -5.44
N LEU A 138 -19.15 -23.91 -5.53
CA LEU A 138 -17.85 -23.50 -4.96
C LEU A 138 -18.05 -22.75 -3.63
N SER A 139 -17.11 -22.92 -2.72
CA SER A 139 -17.07 -22.22 -1.44
C SER A 139 -15.67 -21.70 -1.13
N LEU A 140 -15.59 -20.55 -0.45
CA LEU A 140 -14.38 -20.02 0.13
C LEU A 140 -14.18 -20.57 1.55
N ASP A 141 -12.98 -21.05 1.86
CA ASP A 141 -12.49 -21.23 3.22
C ASP A 141 -11.88 -19.91 3.72
N PRO A 142 -12.52 -19.24 4.71
CA PRO A 142 -12.07 -17.95 5.22
C PRO A 142 -10.69 -17.98 5.90
N GLN A 143 -10.21 -19.14 6.35
CA GLN A 143 -8.94 -19.25 7.09
C GLN A 143 -7.77 -19.54 6.17
N THR A 144 -8.01 -20.25 5.07
CA THR A 144 -6.94 -20.66 4.14
C THR A 144 -6.94 -19.88 2.84
N GLY A 145 -8.05 -19.21 2.50
CA GLY A 145 -8.25 -18.61 1.17
C GLY A 145 -8.52 -19.65 0.08
N GLY A 146 -8.76 -20.91 0.45
CA GLY A 146 -9.07 -21.99 -0.47
C GLY A 146 -10.46 -21.80 -1.08
N ILE A 147 -10.56 -21.86 -2.41
CA ILE A 147 -11.82 -21.91 -3.14
C ILE A 147 -11.94 -23.30 -3.74
N THR A 148 -12.86 -24.09 -3.20
CA THR A 148 -13.00 -25.51 -3.53
C THR A 148 -14.45 -25.88 -3.79
N GLY A 149 -14.64 -26.97 -4.54
CA GLY A 149 -15.95 -27.57 -4.79
C GLY A 149 -16.14 -28.04 -6.22
N ILE A 150 -17.39 -28.27 -6.61
CA ILE A 150 -17.77 -28.68 -7.97
C ILE A 150 -18.76 -27.64 -8.49
N PRO A 151 -18.34 -26.77 -9.42
CA PRO A 151 -19.24 -25.76 -9.96
C PRO A 151 -20.31 -26.44 -10.82
N THR A 152 -21.57 -26.05 -10.65
CA THR A 152 -22.70 -26.69 -11.36
C THR A 152 -23.18 -25.91 -12.58
N VAL A 153 -22.90 -24.60 -12.61
CA VAL A 153 -23.36 -23.70 -13.67
C VAL A 153 -22.16 -23.01 -14.32
N ALA A 154 -22.05 -23.16 -15.65
CA ALA A 154 -21.06 -22.43 -16.43
C ALA A 154 -21.50 -20.97 -16.58
N GLY A 155 -20.57 -20.04 -16.43
CA GLY A 155 -20.85 -18.62 -16.54
C GLY A 155 -19.64 -17.77 -16.20
N ARG A 156 -19.76 -16.45 -16.39
CA ARG A 156 -18.76 -15.49 -15.93
C ARG A 156 -19.13 -15.02 -14.54
N TYR A 157 -18.28 -15.35 -13.57
CA TYR A 157 -18.41 -14.92 -12.19
C TYR A 157 -17.28 -13.95 -11.86
N THR A 158 -17.60 -12.86 -11.17
CA THR A 158 -16.62 -11.88 -10.68
C THR A 158 -16.82 -11.78 -9.18
N VAL A 159 -15.74 -11.88 -8.43
CA VAL A 159 -15.73 -11.74 -6.97
C VAL A 159 -14.75 -10.66 -6.58
N THR A 160 -15.14 -9.86 -5.59
CA THR A 160 -14.25 -8.94 -4.89
C THR A 160 -13.93 -9.57 -3.54
N MET A 161 -12.65 -9.79 -3.29
CA MET A 161 -12.18 -10.42 -2.05
C MET A 161 -11.39 -9.44 -1.22
N GLU A 162 -11.45 -9.61 0.10
CA GLU A 162 -10.63 -8.88 1.06
C GLU A 162 -9.80 -9.88 1.87
N ALA A 163 -8.53 -9.53 2.09
CA ALA A 163 -7.68 -10.18 3.08
C ALA A 163 -7.52 -9.26 4.29
N LYS A 164 -7.77 -9.78 5.49
CA LYS A 164 -7.57 -9.07 6.75
C LYS A 164 -6.48 -9.74 7.57
N ASP A 165 -5.49 -8.97 8.02
CA ASP A 165 -4.38 -9.44 8.85
C ASP A 165 -4.76 -9.53 10.35
N MET A 166 -3.85 -10.03 11.19
CA MET A 166 -4.07 -10.18 12.64
C MET A 166 -4.29 -8.83 13.36
N ASP A 167 -3.75 -7.75 12.81
CA ASP A 167 -3.89 -6.40 13.36
C ASP A 167 -5.14 -5.67 12.84
N ASN A 168 -6.04 -6.38 12.15
CA ASN A 168 -7.26 -5.88 11.51
C ASN A 168 -7.03 -4.88 10.37
N ARG A 169 -5.85 -4.88 9.74
CA ARG A 169 -5.62 -4.15 8.49
C ARG A 169 -6.19 -4.97 7.33
N THR A 170 -6.72 -4.30 6.31
CA THR A 170 -7.37 -4.95 5.16
C THR A 170 -6.71 -4.58 3.83
N ALA A 171 -6.88 -5.46 2.84
CA ALA A 171 -6.32 -5.41 1.49
C ALA A 171 -7.41 -5.41 0.42
#